data_AF-A0A838K9Y0-F1
#
_entry.id   AF-A0A838K9Y0-F1
#
_cell.length_a   1.000
_cell.length_b   1.000
_cell.length_c   1.000
_cell.angle_alpha   90.00
_cell.angle_beta   90.00
_cell.angle_gamma   90.00
#
_symmetry.space_group_name_H-M   'P 1'
#
loop_
_entity.id
_entity.type
_entity.pdbx_description
1 polymer ?
#
loop_
_entity_poly.entity_id
_entity_poly.type
_entity_poly.pdbx_seq_one_letter_code
_entity_poly.pdbx_strand_id
1 'polypeptide(L)'
;MDRLRSPGGCPWDAEQTHASLAPYLLEETYEVLDALDAGDRAHLREELGDLLLQVVFHARLAVEHETEPWSIEEVARGIVHKLVGRHPHVFGDVAVDGAGEVEANWEALKTAEKQRQSLLDGIPAALPALARADKVLGRLGRSTLDVPLPAGDSYGARLLSLVAEARAAGVDAETELRRTTAALAQRITAAEAAARTHTNRLVGTDPARTASQVTNVCPLSVAPEPGSGNSAHGGGGGVHQPGCRSR
;
A
#
# COMPACT_ATOMS: atom_id res chain seq x y z
N MET A 1 -3.25 11.19 -28.64
CA MET A 1 -3.30 9.72 -28.64
C MET A 1 -3.73 9.17 -30.00
N ASP A 2 -4.83 9.64 -30.59
CA ASP A 2 -5.34 9.13 -31.88
C ASP A 2 -4.27 9.07 -32.96
N ARG A 3 -3.57 10.18 -33.19
CA ARG A 3 -2.47 10.24 -34.16
C ARG A 3 -1.32 9.28 -33.86
N LEU A 4 -1.03 9.03 -32.57
CA LEU A 4 0.06 8.15 -32.16
C LEU A 4 -0.26 6.69 -32.49
N ARG A 5 -1.50 6.25 -32.29
CA ARG A 5 -1.92 4.86 -32.52
C ARG A 5 -2.38 4.58 -33.96
N SER A 6 -2.87 5.59 -34.68
CA SER A 6 -3.33 5.44 -36.06
C SER A 6 -2.20 5.09 -37.05
N PRO A 7 -2.51 4.54 -38.23
CA PRO A 7 -1.52 4.26 -39.27
C PRO A 7 -0.63 5.47 -39.58
N GLY A 8 0.68 5.25 -39.64
CA GLY A 8 1.69 6.32 -39.78
C GLY A 8 2.08 7.00 -38.45
N GLY A 9 1.52 6.56 -37.33
CA GLY A 9 1.90 6.93 -35.98
C GLY A 9 3.09 6.15 -35.43
N CYS A 10 3.17 6.04 -34.11
CA CYS A 10 4.21 5.32 -33.39
C CYS A 10 3.94 3.80 -33.41
N PRO A 11 4.89 2.97 -33.89
CA PRO A 11 4.72 1.52 -33.92
C PRO A 11 4.47 0.92 -32.54
N TRP A 12 5.17 1.42 -31.51
CA TRP A 12 5.00 0.94 -30.14
C TRP A 12 3.57 1.20 -29.63
N ASP A 13 3.01 2.38 -29.90
CA ASP A 13 1.65 2.72 -29.48
C ASP A 13 0.57 1.88 -30.18
N ALA A 14 0.82 1.53 -31.46
CA ALA A 14 -0.06 0.69 -32.26
C ALA A 14 -0.12 -0.76 -31.73
N GLU A 15 0.99 -1.28 -31.20
CA GLU A 15 1.08 -2.66 -30.67
C GLU A 15 0.47 -2.83 -29.28
N GLN A 16 0.18 -1.74 -28.56
CA GLN A 16 -0.33 -1.83 -27.20
C GLN A 16 -1.74 -2.42 -27.12
N THR A 17 -2.01 -3.06 -25.99
CA THR A 17 -3.30 -3.62 -25.58
C THR A 17 -3.61 -3.22 -24.14
N HIS A 18 -4.84 -3.39 -23.68
CA HIS A 18 -5.15 -3.16 -22.26
C HIS A 18 -4.29 -3.99 -21.30
N ALA A 19 -3.93 -5.22 -21.70
CA ALA A 19 -3.11 -6.10 -20.87
C ALA A 19 -1.64 -5.67 -20.83
N SER A 20 -1.08 -5.20 -21.96
CA SER A 20 0.31 -4.73 -22.00
C SER A 20 0.50 -3.39 -21.29
N LEU A 21 -0.55 -2.57 -21.17
CA LEU A 21 -0.53 -1.29 -20.47
C LEU A 21 -0.72 -1.41 -18.95
N ALA A 22 -1.28 -2.52 -18.46
CA ALA A 22 -1.59 -2.68 -17.04
C ALA A 22 -0.39 -2.50 -16.08
N PRO A 23 0.84 -2.98 -16.39
CA PRO A 23 2.01 -2.72 -15.56
C PRO A 23 2.34 -1.23 -15.46
N TYR A 24 2.25 -0.49 -16.56
CA TYR A 24 2.52 0.96 -16.58
C TYR A 24 1.49 1.72 -15.74
N LEU A 25 0.20 1.38 -15.85
CA LEU A 25 -0.84 1.96 -14.98
C LEU A 25 -0.55 1.75 -13.49
N LEU A 26 -0.01 0.58 -13.13
CA LEU A 26 0.39 0.29 -11.76
C LEU A 26 1.61 1.15 -11.36
N GLU A 27 2.61 1.24 -12.23
CA GLU A 27 3.81 2.06 -12.04
C GLU A 27 3.44 3.54 -11.80
N GLU A 28 2.69 4.17 -12.70
CA GLU A 28 2.28 5.58 -12.54
C GLU A 28 1.44 5.80 -11.27
N THR A 29 0.65 4.79 -10.87
CA THR A 29 -0.10 4.87 -9.62
C THR A 29 0.84 4.94 -8.42
N TYR A 30 1.93 4.17 -8.42
CA TYR A 30 2.90 4.19 -7.34
C TYR A 30 3.82 5.41 -7.38
N GLU A 31 4.20 5.91 -8.55
CA GLU A 31 4.95 7.16 -8.68
C GLU A 31 4.14 8.37 -8.14
N VAL A 32 2.84 8.43 -8.42
CA VAL A 32 1.93 9.41 -7.79
C VAL A 32 1.95 9.28 -6.26
N LEU A 33 1.92 8.06 -5.73
CA LEU A 33 1.95 7.84 -4.28
C LEU A 33 3.30 8.24 -3.67
N ASP A 34 4.41 7.98 -4.35
CA ASP A 34 5.75 8.35 -3.92
C ASP A 34 5.92 9.87 -3.92
N ALA A 35 5.42 10.57 -4.95
CA ALA A 35 5.40 12.03 -5.00
C ALA A 35 4.55 12.65 -3.87
N LEU A 36 3.40 12.03 -3.53
CA LEU A 36 2.57 12.43 -2.38
C LEU A 36 3.31 12.25 -1.05
N ASP A 37 3.97 11.11 -0.87
CA ASP A 37 4.70 10.79 0.36
C ASP A 37 5.96 11.67 0.53
N ALA A 38 6.60 12.06 -0.57
CA ALA A 38 7.73 13.00 -0.59
C ALA A 38 7.30 14.48 -0.44
N GLY A 39 6.02 14.80 -0.67
CA GLY A 39 5.52 16.18 -0.71
C GLY A 39 6.04 16.99 -1.90
N ASP A 40 6.49 16.33 -2.97
CA ASP A 40 7.01 16.97 -4.17
C ASP A 40 5.87 17.36 -5.12
N ARG A 41 5.53 18.65 -5.11
CA ARG A 41 4.41 19.18 -5.89
C ARG A 41 4.68 19.21 -7.40
N ALA A 42 5.94 19.33 -7.82
CA ALA A 42 6.28 19.39 -9.23
C ALA A 42 6.19 17.99 -9.83
N HIS A 43 6.81 17.03 -9.14
CA HIS A 43 6.77 15.62 -9.50
C HIS A 43 5.33 15.09 -9.45
N LEU A 44 4.55 15.42 -8.41
CA LEU A 44 3.13 15.02 -8.33
C LEU A 44 2.33 15.45 -9.57
N ARG A 45 2.59 16.65 -10.13
CA ARG A 45 1.89 17.12 -11.32
C ARG A 45 2.29 16.34 -12.57
N GLU A 46 3.55 15.94 -12.67
CA GLU A 46 4.08 15.11 -13.76
C GLU A 46 3.42 13.73 -13.72
N GLU A 47 3.50 13.04 -12.58
CA GLU A 47 2.94 11.69 -12.41
C GLU A 47 1.42 11.65 -12.55
N LEU A 48 0.70 12.69 -12.11
CA LEU A 48 -0.75 12.80 -12.38
C LEU A 48 -1.04 12.94 -13.88
N GLY A 49 -0.13 13.55 -14.64
CA GLY A 49 -0.17 13.63 -16.10
C GLY A 49 0.03 12.26 -16.74
N ASP A 50 0.99 11.49 -16.27
CA ASP A 50 1.28 10.15 -16.80
C ASP A 50 0.19 9.13 -16.41
N LEU A 51 -0.36 9.23 -15.20
CA LEU A 51 -1.55 8.48 -14.81
C LEU A 51 -2.76 8.83 -15.70
N LEU A 52 -2.94 10.12 -16.04
CA LEU A 52 -3.97 10.55 -16.97
C LEU A 52 -3.71 10.05 -18.41
N LEU A 53 -2.45 10.01 -18.84
CA LEU A 53 -2.06 9.42 -20.13
C LEU A 53 -2.53 7.97 -20.22
N GLN A 54 -2.37 7.17 -19.16
CA GLN A 54 -2.87 5.79 -19.13
C GLN A 54 -4.39 5.75 -19.35
N VAL A 55 -5.17 6.60 -18.66
CA VAL A 55 -6.63 6.69 -18.86
C VAL A 55 -6.98 7.01 -20.32
N VAL A 56 -6.29 7.99 -20.92
CA VAL A 56 -6.50 8.39 -22.32
C VAL A 56 -6.12 7.26 -23.29
N PHE A 57 -5.05 6.51 -23.01
CA PHE A 57 -4.60 5.40 -23.84
C PHE A 57 -5.62 4.26 -23.82
N HIS A 58 -6.04 3.83 -22.62
CA HIS A 58 -7.09 2.82 -22.47
C HIS A 58 -8.39 3.25 -23.15
N ALA A 59 -8.81 4.52 -23.00
CA ALA A 59 -9.99 5.02 -23.68
C ALA A 59 -9.85 5.01 -25.21
N ARG A 60 -8.66 5.29 -25.75
CA ARG A 60 -8.45 5.23 -27.20
C ARG A 60 -8.49 3.79 -27.72
N LEU A 61 -7.91 2.84 -26.99
CA LEU A 61 -7.99 1.41 -27.29
C LEU A 61 -9.44 0.92 -27.30
N ALA A 62 -10.24 1.36 -26.34
CA ALA A 62 -11.62 0.91 -26.21
C ALA A 62 -12.52 1.31 -27.38
N VAL A 63 -12.23 2.43 -28.05
CA VAL A 63 -12.95 2.84 -29.28
C VAL A 63 -12.82 1.79 -30.40
N GLU A 64 -11.78 0.95 -30.36
CA GLU A 64 -11.52 -0.08 -31.38
C GLU A 64 -12.20 -1.42 -31.04
N HIS A 65 -12.88 -1.53 -29.89
CA HIS A 65 -13.57 -2.75 -29.51
C HIS A 65 -14.76 -3.02 -30.45
N GLU A 66 -14.86 -4.24 -30.98
CA GLU A 66 -15.80 -4.57 -32.07
C GLU A 66 -17.28 -4.49 -31.64
N THR A 67 -17.59 -4.87 -30.40
CA THR A 67 -18.98 -5.04 -29.94
C THR A 67 -19.42 -4.02 -28.90
N GLU A 68 -18.48 -3.34 -28.25
CA GLU A 68 -18.76 -2.45 -27.13
C GLU A 68 -17.72 -1.32 -27.08
N PRO A 69 -17.66 -0.47 -28.12
CA PRO A 69 -16.73 0.64 -28.15
C PRO A 69 -17.16 1.75 -27.19
N TRP A 70 -16.20 2.34 -26.50
CA TRP A 70 -16.39 3.54 -25.68
C TRP A 70 -15.15 4.41 -25.74
N SER A 71 -15.33 5.72 -25.54
CA SER A 71 -14.27 6.72 -25.64
C SER A 71 -14.01 7.39 -24.30
N ILE A 72 -13.08 8.34 -24.30
CA ILE A 72 -12.79 9.18 -23.14
C ILE A 72 -14.02 10.02 -22.73
N GLU A 73 -14.91 10.33 -23.68
CA GLU A 73 -16.15 11.04 -23.39
C GLU A 73 -17.09 10.20 -22.53
N GLU A 74 -17.26 8.91 -22.84
CA GLU A 74 -18.07 8.00 -22.02
C GLU A 74 -17.49 7.83 -20.62
N VAL A 75 -16.15 7.74 -20.49
CA VAL A 75 -15.46 7.71 -19.19
C VAL A 75 -15.78 8.98 -18.39
N ALA A 76 -15.61 10.16 -19.01
CA ALA A 76 -15.88 11.46 -18.38
C ALA A 76 -17.36 11.61 -18.00
N ARG A 77 -18.27 11.20 -18.88
CA ARG A 77 -19.72 11.24 -18.63
C ARG A 77 -20.12 10.32 -17.50
N GLY A 78 -19.54 9.11 -17.45
CA GLY A 78 -19.75 8.14 -16.39
C GLY A 78 -19.35 8.69 -15.02
N ILE A 79 -18.19 9.34 -14.90
CA ILE A 79 -17.78 9.96 -13.62
C ILE A 79 -18.67 11.16 -13.26
N VAL A 80 -19.05 12.01 -14.23
CA VAL A 80 -19.95 13.14 -13.99
C VAL A 80 -21.32 12.66 -13.47
N HIS A 81 -21.95 11.71 -14.16
CA HIS A 81 -23.25 11.17 -13.74
C HIS A 81 -23.17 10.55 -12.35
N LYS A 82 -22.11 9.79 -12.07
CA LYS A 82 -21.86 9.18 -10.76
C LYS A 82 -21.67 10.23 -9.65
N LEU A 83 -20.91 11.29 -9.92
CA LEU A 83 -20.68 12.36 -8.94
C LEU A 83 -21.96 13.15 -8.66
N VAL A 84 -22.71 13.51 -9.70
CA VAL A 84 -24.00 14.21 -9.54
C VAL A 84 -24.99 13.34 -8.76
N GLY A 85 -25.17 12.08 -9.17
CA GLY A 85 -26.13 11.18 -8.54
C GLY A 85 -25.80 10.85 -7.08
N ARG A 86 -24.52 10.86 -6.69
CA ARG A 86 -24.08 10.54 -5.33
C ARG A 86 -23.86 11.74 -4.40
N HIS A 87 -24.05 12.95 -4.90
CA HIS A 87 -24.07 14.17 -4.09
C HIS A 87 -25.44 14.87 -4.20
N PRO A 88 -26.54 14.22 -3.78
CA PRO A 88 -27.85 14.86 -3.80
C PRO A 88 -27.94 16.08 -2.86
N HIS A 89 -26.97 16.22 -1.95
CA HIS A 89 -26.83 17.39 -1.07
C HIS A 89 -26.12 18.59 -1.72
N VAL A 90 -25.48 18.38 -2.88
CA VAL A 90 -24.89 19.45 -3.70
C VAL A 90 -25.77 19.77 -4.90
N PHE A 91 -26.32 18.73 -5.54
CA PHE A 91 -27.02 18.84 -6.83
C PHE A 91 -28.53 18.57 -6.76
N GLY A 92 -29.07 18.32 -5.57
CA GLY A 92 -30.50 18.10 -5.32
C GLY A 92 -30.95 18.76 -4.01
N ASP A 93 -31.94 18.17 -3.35
CA ASP A 93 -32.62 18.78 -2.20
C ASP A 93 -32.32 18.10 -0.85
N VAL A 94 -31.33 17.19 -0.78
CA VAL A 94 -30.99 16.47 0.45
C VAL A 94 -30.15 17.36 1.36
N ALA A 95 -30.63 17.68 2.56
CA ALA A 95 -29.80 18.30 3.58
C ALA A 95 -28.92 17.26 4.28
N VAL A 96 -27.71 17.65 4.69
CA VAL A 96 -26.79 16.83 5.48
C VAL A 96 -26.12 17.71 6.54
N ASP A 97 -25.92 17.17 7.74
CA ASP A 97 -25.38 17.91 8.89
C ASP A 97 -23.86 17.71 9.06
N GLY A 98 -23.21 16.93 8.20
CA GLY A 98 -21.75 16.79 8.20
C GLY A 98 -21.20 15.67 7.33
N ALA A 99 -19.87 15.53 7.34
CA ALA A 99 -19.14 14.58 6.51
C ALA A 99 -19.54 13.11 6.75
N GLY A 100 -19.89 12.75 8.00
CA GLY A 100 -20.34 11.39 8.33
C GLY A 100 -21.65 11.01 7.65
N GLU A 101 -22.59 11.96 7.55
CA GLU A 101 -23.87 11.74 6.87
C GLU A 101 -23.69 11.70 5.34
N VAL A 102 -22.77 12.51 4.80
CA VAL A 102 -22.36 12.44 3.39
C VAL A 102 -21.80 11.05 3.05
N GLU A 103 -20.91 10.51 3.89
CA GLU A 103 -20.33 9.17 3.67
C GLU A 103 -21.38 8.06 3.76
N ALA A 104 -22.29 8.15 4.74
CA ALA A 104 -23.40 7.20 4.89
C ALA A 104 -24.32 7.21 3.66
N ASN A 105 -24.72 8.39 3.19
CA ASN A 105 -25.55 8.57 1.99
C ASN A 105 -24.84 8.02 0.74
N TRP A 106 -23.54 8.30 0.60
CA TRP A 106 -22.74 7.79 -0.52
C TRP A 106 -22.71 6.26 -0.57
N GLU A 107 -22.48 5.61 0.57
CA GLU A 107 -22.43 4.14 0.63
C GLU A 107 -23.81 3.49 0.48
N ALA A 108 -24.88 4.15 0.94
CA ALA A 108 -26.27 3.72 0.69
C ALA A 108 -26.59 3.74 -0.81
N LEU A 109 -26.34 4.85 -1.50
CA LEU A 109 -26.55 4.97 -2.95
C LEU A 109 -25.71 3.95 -3.75
N LYS A 110 -24.45 3.77 -3.36
CA LYS A 110 -23.56 2.75 -3.96
C LYS A 110 -24.06 1.32 -3.76
N THR A 111 -24.82 1.05 -2.70
CA THR A 111 -25.40 -0.26 -2.42
C THR A 111 -26.71 -0.46 -3.18
N ALA A 112 -27.52 0.59 -3.34
CA ALA A 112 -28.72 0.54 -4.18
C ALA A 112 -28.38 0.34 -5.67
N GLU A 113 -27.32 0.97 -6.18
CA GLU A 113 -26.87 0.83 -7.57
C GLU A 113 -26.30 -0.56 -7.90
N LYS A 114 -25.70 -1.25 -6.92
CA LYS A 114 -25.04 -2.54 -7.13
C LYS A 114 -25.82 -3.62 -6.39
N GLN A 115 -26.52 -4.49 -7.12
CA GLN A 115 -27.13 -5.71 -6.58
C GLN A 115 -26.06 -6.71 -6.11
N ARG A 116 -25.35 -6.39 -5.03
CA ARG A 116 -24.31 -7.25 -4.45
C ARG A 116 -24.96 -8.50 -3.88
N GLN A 117 -24.36 -9.65 -4.17
CA GLN A 117 -24.75 -10.94 -3.60
C GLN A 117 -23.92 -11.27 -2.36
N SER A 118 -22.69 -10.76 -2.28
CA SER A 118 -21.77 -10.92 -1.16
C SER A 118 -21.33 -9.60 -0.55
N LEU A 119 -21.07 -9.60 0.75
CA LEU A 119 -20.51 -8.48 1.50
C LEU A 119 -19.17 -7.98 0.91
N LEU A 120 -18.40 -8.89 0.31
CA LEU A 120 -17.07 -8.62 -0.23
C LEU A 120 -17.08 -8.24 -1.71
N ASP A 121 -18.26 -8.17 -2.34
CA ASP A 121 -18.39 -7.85 -3.76
C ASP A 121 -17.85 -6.44 -4.08
N GLY A 122 -16.92 -6.41 -5.03
CA GLY A 122 -16.26 -5.20 -5.49
C GLY A 122 -15.01 -4.80 -4.69
N ILE A 123 -14.47 -5.67 -3.83
CA ILE A 123 -13.09 -5.55 -3.35
C ILE A 123 -12.17 -6.15 -4.44
N PRO A 124 -11.31 -5.34 -5.11
CA PRO A 124 -10.41 -5.87 -6.12
C PRO A 124 -9.42 -6.88 -5.53
N ALA A 125 -9.24 -8.02 -6.21
CA ALA A 125 -8.28 -9.04 -5.79
C ALA A 125 -6.83 -8.58 -5.96
N ALA A 126 -6.57 -7.67 -6.90
CA ALA A 126 -5.25 -7.11 -7.20
C ALA A 126 -4.78 -6.03 -6.20
N LEU A 127 -5.60 -5.67 -5.21
CA LEU A 127 -5.15 -4.72 -4.17
C LEU A 127 -3.96 -5.29 -3.39
N PRO A 128 -3.01 -4.44 -2.98
CA PRO A 128 -1.99 -4.80 -2.00
C PRO A 128 -2.59 -5.41 -0.73
N ALA A 129 -1.82 -6.28 -0.07
CA ALA A 129 -2.34 -7.13 0.98
C ALA A 129 -2.95 -6.34 2.16
N LEU A 130 -2.32 -5.25 2.62
CA LEU A 130 -2.83 -4.47 3.75
C LEU A 130 -4.03 -3.62 3.34
N ALA A 131 -3.98 -2.98 2.17
CA ALA A 131 -5.12 -2.25 1.61
C ALA A 131 -6.35 -3.18 1.42
N ARG A 132 -6.13 -4.41 0.92
CA ARG A 132 -7.19 -5.40 0.75
C ARG A 132 -7.75 -5.85 2.11
N ALA A 133 -6.88 -6.11 3.08
CA ALA A 133 -7.27 -6.45 4.45
C ALA A 133 -8.12 -5.34 5.08
N ASP A 134 -7.70 -4.07 4.97
CA ASP A 134 -8.45 -2.91 5.46
C ASP A 134 -9.86 -2.84 4.84
N LYS A 135 -9.98 -3.04 3.52
CA LYS A 135 -11.30 -3.06 2.85
C LYS A 135 -12.19 -4.21 3.34
N VAL A 136 -11.64 -5.41 3.53
CA VAL A 136 -12.39 -6.56 4.04
C VAL A 136 -12.88 -6.28 5.46
N LEU A 137 -11.98 -5.84 6.35
CA LEU A 137 -12.31 -5.48 7.73
C LEU A 137 -13.33 -4.34 7.78
N GLY A 138 -13.19 -3.35 6.92
CA GLY A 138 -14.14 -2.24 6.81
C GLY A 138 -15.51 -2.62 6.27
N ARG A 139 -15.63 -3.70 5.48
CA ARG A 139 -16.93 -4.28 5.10
C ARG A 139 -17.52 -5.08 6.26
N LEU A 140 -16.70 -5.89 6.93
CA LEU A 140 -17.13 -6.68 8.08
C LEU A 140 -17.65 -5.79 9.22
N GLY A 141 -16.91 -4.74 9.60
CA GLY A 141 -17.29 -3.84 10.69
C GLY A 141 -18.53 -2.97 10.42
N ARG A 142 -19.02 -2.91 9.18
CA ARG A 142 -20.30 -2.26 8.81
C ARG A 142 -21.45 -3.24 8.64
N SER A 143 -21.19 -4.53 8.78
CA SER A 143 -22.19 -5.58 8.70
C SER A 143 -22.69 -5.97 10.09
N THR A 144 -23.79 -6.71 10.15
CA THR A 144 -24.28 -7.34 11.38
C THR A 144 -23.69 -8.74 11.60
N LEU A 145 -22.75 -9.17 10.76
CA LEU A 145 -22.16 -10.51 10.85
C LEU A 145 -21.12 -10.53 11.97
N ASP A 146 -21.23 -11.52 12.83
CA ASP A 146 -20.24 -11.81 13.87
C ASP A 146 -19.24 -12.84 13.32
N VAL A 147 -18.15 -12.35 12.73
CA VAL A 147 -17.07 -13.19 12.16
C VAL A 147 -15.77 -12.88 12.91
N PRO A 148 -15.26 -13.82 13.73
CA PRO A 148 -14.01 -13.61 14.45
C PRO A 148 -12.82 -13.55 13.49
N LEU A 149 -11.80 -12.75 13.85
CA LEU A 149 -10.54 -12.75 13.11
C LEU A 149 -9.82 -14.12 13.28
N PRO A 150 -9.05 -14.56 12.28
CA PRO A 150 -8.24 -15.77 12.38
C PRO A 150 -7.32 -15.73 13.62
N ALA A 151 -7.42 -16.74 14.47
CA ALA A 151 -6.58 -16.88 15.65
C ALA A 151 -5.23 -17.57 15.34
N GLY A 152 -4.24 -17.36 16.21
CA GLY A 152 -2.95 -18.07 16.20
C GLY A 152 -1.74 -17.19 15.86
N ASP A 153 -0.55 -17.78 15.95
CA ASP A 153 0.73 -17.05 15.91
C ASP A 153 1.30 -16.86 14.50
N SER A 154 0.55 -17.24 13.46
CA SER A 154 1.00 -17.04 12.09
C SER A 154 1.20 -15.56 11.79
N TYR A 155 2.22 -15.22 10.99
CA TYR A 155 2.43 -13.84 10.58
C TYR A 155 1.23 -13.25 9.84
N GLY A 156 0.49 -14.07 9.06
CA GLY A 156 -0.73 -13.62 8.39
C GLY A 156 -1.83 -13.18 9.37
N ALA A 157 -2.08 -13.99 10.42
CA ALA A 157 -3.05 -13.63 11.46
C ALA A 157 -2.63 -12.37 12.22
N ARG A 158 -1.34 -12.28 12.60
CA ARG A 158 -0.79 -11.11 13.30
C ARG A 158 -0.82 -9.84 12.46
N LEU A 159 -0.48 -9.93 11.17
CA LEU A 159 -0.57 -8.80 10.24
C LEU A 159 -2.02 -8.33 10.07
N LEU A 160 -2.98 -9.25 9.94
CA LEU A 160 -4.40 -8.90 9.85
C LEU A 160 -4.91 -8.22 11.13
N SER A 161 -4.48 -8.68 12.31
CA SER A 161 -4.79 -8.02 13.59
C SER A 161 -4.21 -6.60 13.65
N LEU A 162 -2.96 -6.41 13.23
CA LEU A 162 -2.35 -5.06 13.16
C LEU A 162 -3.12 -4.13 12.21
N VAL A 163 -3.60 -4.63 11.07
CA VAL A 163 -4.45 -3.83 10.17
C VAL A 163 -5.78 -3.47 10.85
N ALA A 164 -6.39 -4.40 11.60
CA ALA A 164 -7.62 -4.12 12.35
C ALA A 164 -7.41 -3.07 13.45
N GLU A 165 -6.29 -3.13 14.17
CA GLU A 165 -5.88 -2.15 15.18
C GLU A 165 -5.63 -0.77 14.55
N ALA A 166 -4.84 -0.71 13.47
CA ALA A 166 -4.59 0.53 12.73
C ALA A 166 -5.89 1.16 12.23
N ARG A 167 -6.79 0.35 11.66
CA ARG A 167 -8.12 0.81 11.21
C ARG A 167 -8.94 1.39 12.37
N ALA A 168 -8.95 0.73 13.52
CA ALA A 168 -9.66 1.22 14.70
C ALA A 168 -9.10 2.56 15.22
N ALA A 169 -7.80 2.79 14.99
CA ALA A 169 -7.14 4.06 15.26
C ALA A 169 -7.29 5.11 14.13
N GLY A 170 -8.00 4.80 13.04
CA GLY A 170 -8.16 5.70 11.89
C GLY A 170 -6.91 5.81 11.02
N VAL A 171 -6.01 4.83 11.08
CA VAL A 171 -4.75 4.79 10.33
C VAL A 171 -4.84 3.83 9.15
N ASP A 172 -4.40 4.28 7.98
CA ASP A 172 -4.25 3.44 6.79
C ASP A 172 -2.94 2.65 6.85
N ALA A 173 -3.05 1.36 7.20
CA ALA A 173 -1.89 0.49 7.44
C ALA A 173 -0.97 0.32 6.22
N GLU A 174 -1.53 0.34 5.00
CA GLU A 174 -0.76 0.24 3.76
C GLU A 174 0.17 1.47 3.62
N THR A 175 -0.41 2.66 3.73
CA THR A 175 0.34 3.93 3.62
C THR A 175 1.33 4.08 4.77
N GLU A 176 0.96 3.70 6.00
CA GLU A 176 1.87 3.72 7.14
C GLU A 176 3.10 2.84 6.92
N LEU A 177 2.91 1.61 6.44
CA LEU A 177 4.03 0.72 6.14
C LEU A 177 4.88 1.22 4.97
N ARG A 178 4.26 1.75 3.89
CA ARG A 178 5.00 2.33 2.75
C ARG A 178 5.92 3.47 3.23
N ARG A 179 5.38 4.43 3.99
CA ARG A 179 6.17 5.55 4.53
C ARG A 179 7.29 5.11 5.46
N THR A 180 7.00 4.16 6.35
CA THR A 180 7.98 3.61 7.29
C THR A 180 9.11 2.90 6.54
N THR A 181 8.78 2.16 5.48
CA THR A 181 9.75 1.48 4.62
C THR A 181 10.60 2.47 3.84
N ALA A 182 10.01 3.53 3.29
CA ALA A 182 10.74 4.60 2.62
C ALA A 182 11.73 5.31 3.57
N ALA A 183 11.30 5.60 4.80
CA ALA A 183 12.17 6.18 5.82
C ALA A 183 13.34 5.25 6.20
N LEU A 184 13.11 3.94 6.28
CA LEU A 184 14.18 2.96 6.47
C LEU A 184 15.16 2.94 5.29
N ALA A 185 14.66 2.97 4.05
CA ALA A 185 15.49 3.02 2.85
C ALA A 185 16.40 4.27 2.85
N GLN A 186 15.86 5.44 3.17
CA GLN A 186 16.66 6.67 3.30
C GLN A 186 17.77 6.55 4.36
N ARG A 187 17.47 5.92 5.50
CA ARG A 187 18.48 5.65 6.55
C ARG A 187 19.58 4.72 6.07
N ILE A 188 19.24 3.70 5.28
CA ILE A 188 20.22 2.80 4.66
C ILE A 188 21.11 3.59 3.71
N THR A 189 20.54 4.38 2.79
CA THR A 189 21.31 5.20 1.84
C THR A 189 22.25 6.18 2.55
N ALA A 190 21.77 6.82 3.63
CA ALA A 190 22.60 7.72 4.45
C ALA A 190 23.76 6.98 5.13
N ALA A 191 23.50 5.79 5.69
CA ALA A 191 24.52 4.96 6.31
C ALA A 191 25.58 4.51 5.30
N GLU A 192 25.17 4.12 4.09
CA GLU A 192 26.10 3.78 3.01
C GLU A 192 26.96 4.97 2.58
N ALA A 193 26.37 6.17 2.45
CA ALA A 193 27.12 7.37 2.10
C ALA A 193 28.16 7.73 3.17
N ALA A 194 27.80 7.58 4.45
CA ALA A 194 28.70 7.77 5.57
C ALA A 194 29.84 6.73 5.55
N ALA A 195 29.53 5.46 5.30
CA ALA A 195 30.52 4.39 5.17
C ALA A 195 31.49 4.65 4.02
N ARG A 196 30.99 5.02 2.83
CA ARG A 196 31.82 5.40 1.66
C ARG A 196 32.74 6.59 1.98
N THR A 197 32.24 7.60 2.68
CA THR A 197 33.04 8.76 3.10
C THR A 197 34.13 8.37 4.10
N HIS A 198 33.81 7.49 5.05
CA HIS A 198 34.78 6.96 6.00
C HIS A 198 35.85 6.14 5.30
N THR A 199 35.49 5.23 4.39
CA THR A 199 36.43 4.46 3.57
C THR A 199 37.29 5.37 2.71
N ASN A 200 36.74 6.36 2.02
CA ASN A 200 37.53 7.32 1.24
C ASN A 200 38.51 8.13 2.11
N ARG A 201 38.12 8.48 3.34
CA ARG A 201 39.01 9.13 4.31
C ARG A 201 40.14 8.20 4.79
N LEU A 202 39.87 6.90 4.90
CA LEU A 202 40.89 5.90 5.23
C LEU A 202 41.81 5.56 4.04
N VAL A 203 41.31 5.71 2.80
CA VAL A 203 41.97 5.24 1.56
C VAL A 203 42.68 6.37 0.76
N GLY A 204 42.50 7.66 1.05
CA GLY A 204 43.34 8.75 0.49
C GLY A 204 43.94 9.63 1.59
N THR A 205 45.25 9.90 1.68
CA THR A 205 46.28 10.08 0.63
C THR A 205 47.67 9.51 1.02
N ASP A 206 48.08 8.37 0.45
CA ASP A 206 49.49 8.01 0.17
C ASP A 206 49.52 6.88 -0.87
N PRO A 207 50.07 7.07 -2.09
CA PRO A 207 50.03 6.05 -3.14
C PRO A 207 50.91 4.81 -2.89
N ALA A 208 51.44 4.61 -1.68
CA ALA A 208 52.40 3.55 -1.35
C ALA A 208 51.94 2.51 -0.29
N ARG A 209 50.69 2.53 0.19
CA ARG A 209 50.18 1.57 1.19
C ARG A 209 48.67 1.38 0.97
N THR A 210 48.04 0.21 0.98
CA THR A 210 48.40 -1.13 1.45
C THR A 210 47.30 -2.07 0.93
N ALA A 211 47.67 -3.32 0.62
CA ALA A 211 46.74 -4.44 0.60
C ALA A 211 46.37 -4.83 2.05
N SER A 212 45.12 -5.29 2.24
CA SER A 212 44.68 -6.32 3.20
C SER A 212 43.44 -5.93 4.01
N GLN A 213 42.42 -6.80 3.90
CA GLN A 213 41.30 -7.04 4.82
C GLN A 213 40.14 -6.03 4.87
N VAL A 214 39.04 -6.40 4.19
CA VAL A 214 37.67 -6.05 4.63
C VAL A 214 36.82 -7.32 4.63
N THR A 215 36.61 -7.88 5.82
CA THR A 215 35.49 -8.79 6.10
C THR A 215 34.79 -8.29 7.34
N ASN A 216 33.62 -7.67 7.18
CA ASN A 216 32.57 -7.77 8.19
C ASN A 216 31.22 -7.36 7.58
N VAL A 217 30.37 -8.36 7.36
CA VAL A 217 28.94 -8.18 7.11
C VAL A 217 28.27 -8.16 8.49
N CYS A 218 27.63 -7.05 8.83
CA CYS A 218 26.87 -6.90 10.06
C CYS A 218 25.55 -7.68 9.92
N PRO A 219 25.20 -8.65 10.79
CA PRO A 219 23.88 -9.24 10.77
C PRO A 219 22.86 -8.25 11.34
N LEU A 220 21.68 -8.18 10.73
CA LEU A 220 20.50 -7.48 11.26
C LEU A 220 20.28 -7.89 12.73
N SER A 221 20.52 -6.96 13.66
CA SER A 221 20.25 -7.19 15.08
C SER A 221 18.76 -6.99 15.32
N VAL A 222 18.01 -8.09 15.36
CA VAL A 222 16.68 -8.12 15.98
C VAL A 222 16.92 -8.38 17.47
N ALA A 223 16.57 -7.41 18.31
CA ALA A 223 16.67 -7.56 19.76
C ALA A 223 15.68 -8.62 20.25
N PRO A 224 16.05 -9.54 21.16
CA PRO A 224 15.09 -10.39 21.86
C PRO A 224 14.53 -9.66 23.08
N GLU A 225 13.20 -9.65 23.21
CA GLU A 225 12.46 -9.26 24.43
C GLU A 225 12.69 -10.31 25.55
N PRO A 226 12.64 -9.91 26.84
CA PRO A 226 12.92 -10.79 27.97
C PRO A 226 11.75 -11.73 28.26
N GLY A 227 12.07 -13.00 28.53
CA GLY A 227 11.11 -14.06 28.77
C GLY A 227 10.21 -13.83 29.98
N SER A 228 8.91 -14.03 29.78
CA SER A 228 7.92 -14.25 30.84
C SER A 228 7.91 -15.73 31.23
N GLY A 229 8.77 -16.10 32.16
CA GLY A 229 8.58 -17.33 32.94
C GLY A 229 7.58 -17.05 34.06
N ASN A 230 6.45 -17.77 34.09
CA ASN A 230 5.78 -18.01 35.36
C ASN A 230 5.23 -19.44 35.50
N SER A 231 5.55 -19.96 36.68
CA SER A 231 5.41 -21.26 37.31
C SER A 231 4.02 -21.88 37.37
N ALA A 232 3.95 -23.22 37.42
CA ALA A 232 3.08 -23.94 38.36
C ALA A 232 3.51 -25.42 38.60
N HIS A 233 3.96 -25.66 39.83
CA HIS A 233 3.66 -26.79 40.73
C HIS A 233 4.05 -28.24 40.39
N GLY A 234 4.83 -28.84 41.31
CA GLY A 234 4.59 -30.20 41.79
C GLY A 234 5.81 -31.03 42.16
N GLY A 235 6.06 -31.20 43.47
CA GLY A 235 6.51 -32.50 44.01
C GLY A 235 7.97 -32.65 44.47
N GLY A 236 8.17 -32.56 45.80
CA GLY A 236 8.72 -33.66 46.61
C GLY A 236 10.25 -33.92 46.63
N GLY A 237 10.79 -34.01 47.85
CA GLY A 237 11.97 -34.84 48.15
C GLY A 237 13.22 -34.06 48.57
N GLY A 238 13.56 -34.11 49.86
CA GLY A 238 14.71 -33.41 50.42
C GLY A 238 16.06 -34.10 50.20
N VAL A 239 17.12 -33.44 50.72
CA VAL A 239 18.21 -33.99 51.57
C VAL A 239 19.47 -33.09 51.46
N HIS A 240 19.98 -32.71 52.64
CA HIS A 240 21.33 -32.28 53.04
C HIS A 240 22.18 -31.26 52.23
N GLN A 241 22.43 -30.13 52.90
CA GLN A 241 23.63 -29.26 52.80
C GLN A 241 24.89 -29.96 53.37
N PRO A 242 26.14 -29.61 52.99
CA PRO A 242 26.71 -28.28 53.32
C PRO A 242 27.71 -27.64 52.33
N GLY A 243 27.67 -26.29 52.32
CA GLY A 243 28.82 -25.39 52.48
C GLY A 243 29.99 -25.40 51.49
N CYS A 244 30.17 -24.29 50.77
CA CYS A 244 31.49 -23.67 50.63
C CYS A 244 31.38 -22.17 50.34
N ARG A 245 32.15 -21.36 51.08
CA ARG A 245 32.26 -19.90 50.95
C ARG A 245 33.44 -19.53 50.04
N SER A 246 33.30 -18.34 49.41
CA SER A 246 34.33 -17.35 49.03
C SER A 246 35.45 -17.74 48.05
N ARG A 247 35.51 -17.07 46.90
CA ARG A 247 36.18 -15.77 46.70
C ARG A 247 35.65 -15.08 45.45
#